data_AF-K3W1L4-F1
#
_entry.id   AF-K3W1L4-F1
#
_cell.length_a   1.000
_cell.length_b   1.000
_cell.length_c   1.000
_cell.angle_alpha   90.00
_cell.angle_beta   90.00
_cell.angle_gamma   90.00
#
_symmetry.space_group_name_H-M   'P 1'
#
loop_
_entity.id
_entity.type
_entity.pdbx_description
1 polymer ?
#
loop_
_entity_poly.entity_id
_entity_poly.type
_entity_poly.pdbx_seq_one_letter_code
_entity_poly.pdbx_strand_id
1 'polypeptide(L)'
;MAHLFDELAVLKDELEEQLTEYIKSFILTVPQECEGILLKMILESRRCMRGSLQFDFEDNFRDIVPEFWYWDLPELPAPKAAMKEAKKNSEKIFSSYNLLNQILQRHEPTIQKRWTKKTREQRREILRKAWPNMPTTHRPDWAAFEAEHQATRNTREGSMFKEWFMWPHINQEDLSQPKLMLLLLNARGRNIPPIFAAADWEAMHVGQVTEALPTPWVDKYTMIMNGATTSEEYGKMVEWDKNTISEPEVWIYDGIQFWVGEGLLVLRTQVRTLDFLVNCCYQILHEIPPDELTGSAYSVQPGPSLKTGIDELGYSSIATMAAEVPYIVPSDLNLDRLASLLEAQMSAMEYHIWSLREDPGYFETELLEKRDHSYESVPDKDGKSHPLTMKINEDKLWGSLVTRVAADSYWKLENMALLHRKARNLSVLHNKYKDQVKPTEELLGEYRVALNTF
;
A
#
# COMPACT_ATOMS: atom_id res chain seq x y z
N MET A 1 4.65 18.34 34.48
CA MET A 1 4.07 18.56 33.14
C MET A 1 4.66 19.80 32.47
N ALA A 2 4.51 21.01 33.00
CA ALA A 2 5.14 22.22 32.42
C ALA A 2 6.67 22.06 32.20
N HIS A 3 7.38 21.57 33.21
CA HIS A 3 8.84 21.33 33.14
C HIS A 3 9.28 20.26 32.11
N LEU A 4 8.37 19.35 31.74
CA LEU A 4 8.62 18.28 30.77
C LEU A 4 8.37 18.76 29.33
N PHE A 5 7.45 19.73 29.17
CA PHE A 5 7.28 20.47 27.92
C PHE A 5 8.45 21.41 27.65
N ASP A 6 9.04 22.00 28.70
CA ASP A 6 10.25 22.82 28.55
C ASP A 6 11.48 21.98 28.17
N GLU A 7 11.66 20.79 28.74
CA GLU A 7 12.75 19.87 28.35
C GLU A 7 12.57 19.29 26.94
N LEU A 8 11.33 18.99 26.52
CA LEU A 8 11.03 18.57 25.15
C LEU A 8 11.19 19.71 24.13
N ALA A 9 10.97 20.97 24.53
CA ALA A 9 11.25 22.13 23.71
C ALA A 9 12.77 22.31 23.50
N VAL A 10 13.56 22.15 24.57
CA VAL A 10 15.03 22.21 24.48
C VAL A 10 15.61 21.08 23.63
N LEU A 11 15.11 19.85 23.78
CA LEU A 11 15.53 18.71 22.95
C LEU A 11 15.11 18.88 21.48
N LYS A 12 13.96 19.50 21.23
CA LYS A 12 13.53 19.86 19.87
C LYS A 12 14.44 20.92 19.26
N ASP A 13 14.80 21.94 20.02
CA ASP A 13 15.69 23.02 19.58
C ASP A 13 17.12 22.50 19.32
N GLU A 14 17.65 21.60 20.17
CA GLU A 14 18.95 20.94 19.97
C GLU A 14 18.94 20.00 18.75
N LEU A 15 17.83 19.29 18.49
CA LEU A 15 17.69 18.43 17.32
C LEU A 15 17.53 19.26 16.04
N GLU A 16 16.80 20.37 16.08
CA GLU A 16 16.69 21.33 14.98
C GLU A 16 18.04 22.00 14.69
N GLU A 17 18.84 22.32 15.71
CA GLU A 17 20.19 22.89 15.56
C GLU A 17 21.18 21.88 14.96
N GLN A 18 21.15 20.62 15.41
CA GLN A 18 21.98 19.55 14.83
C GLN A 18 21.57 19.19 13.40
N LEU A 19 20.26 19.17 13.11
CA LEU A 19 19.75 18.99 11.75
C LEU A 19 20.15 20.18 10.87
N THR A 20 20.11 21.39 11.41
CA THR A 20 20.54 22.61 10.72
C THR A 20 22.04 22.62 10.47
N GLU A 21 22.90 22.16 11.39
CA GLU A 21 24.34 22.03 11.14
C GLU A 21 24.64 20.93 10.11
N TYR A 22 23.95 19.79 10.18
CA TYR A 22 24.09 18.72 9.19
C TYR A 22 23.67 19.20 7.80
N ILE A 23 22.55 19.92 7.72
CA ILE A 23 22.05 20.56 6.50
C ILE A 23 23.01 21.66 6.02
N LYS A 24 23.54 22.52 6.90
CA LYS A 24 24.56 23.54 6.56
C LYS A 24 25.84 22.92 6.02
N SER A 25 26.28 21.78 6.57
CA SER A 25 27.45 21.05 6.07
C SER A 25 27.23 20.48 4.66
N PHE A 26 25.97 20.17 4.32
CA PHE A 26 25.54 19.73 2.99
C PHE A 26 25.28 20.91 2.03
N ILE A 27 24.97 22.11 2.57
CA ILE A 27 24.57 23.34 1.86
C ILE A 27 25.76 24.27 1.54
N LEU A 28 27.01 23.93 1.88
CA LEU A 28 28.19 24.79 1.64
C LEU A 28 28.47 25.16 0.15
N THR A 29 27.65 24.72 -0.80
CA THR A 29 27.71 25.10 -2.23
C THR A 29 26.49 25.88 -2.73
N VAL A 30 25.49 26.18 -1.89
CA VAL A 30 24.25 26.86 -2.31
C VAL A 30 24.13 28.24 -1.65
N PRO A 31 23.86 29.33 -2.41
CA PRO A 31 23.69 30.67 -1.84
C PRO A 31 22.56 30.74 -0.80
N GLN A 32 22.77 31.50 0.28
CA GLN A 32 21.82 31.71 1.40
C GLN A 32 20.41 32.14 0.98
N GLU A 33 20.27 32.76 -0.19
CA GLU A 33 18.98 33.22 -0.76
C GLU A 33 18.09 32.05 -1.23
N CYS A 34 18.67 30.86 -1.43
CA CYS A 34 17.94 29.67 -1.87
C CYS A 34 17.54 28.73 -0.73
N GLU A 35 18.01 28.93 0.51
CA GLU A 35 17.80 28.00 1.64
C GLU A 35 16.32 27.87 2.04
N GLY A 36 15.58 28.98 2.06
CA GLY A 36 14.14 28.99 2.35
C GLY A 36 13.28 28.44 1.20
N ILE A 37 13.70 28.63 -0.05
CA ILE A 37 13.04 28.08 -1.24
C ILE A 37 13.29 26.57 -1.31
N LEU A 38 14.52 26.15 -0.99
CA LEU A 38 14.98 24.78 -0.95
C LEU A 38 14.22 23.92 0.06
N LEU A 39 14.14 24.38 1.32
CA LEU A 39 13.42 23.65 2.36
C LEU A 39 11.94 23.50 1.98
N LYS A 40 11.35 24.55 1.42
CA LYS A 40 9.97 24.58 0.96
C LYS A 40 9.78 23.64 -0.24
N MET A 41 10.64 23.64 -1.24
CA MET A 41 10.54 22.77 -2.42
C MET A 41 10.80 21.29 -2.11
N ILE A 42 11.72 20.95 -1.20
CA ILE A 42 11.93 19.56 -0.75
C ILE A 42 10.74 19.07 0.07
N LEU A 43 10.23 19.90 0.98
CA LEU A 43 9.04 19.55 1.75
C LEU A 43 7.83 19.39 0.84
N GLU A 44 7.70 20.24 -0.17
CA GLU A 44 6.59 20.20 -1.10
C GLU A 44 6.72 19.09 -2.15
N SER A 45 7.91 18.76 -2.67
CA SER A 45 8.09 17.58 -3.54
C SER A 45 7.84 16.29 -2.77
N ARG A 46 8.27 16.23 -1.50
CA ARG A 46 7.96 15.13 -0.57
C ARG A 46 6.47 15.08 -0.19
N ARG A 47 5.76 16.20 -0.20
CA ARG A 47 4.29 16.27 -0.02
C ARG A 47 3.54 15.89 -1.30
N CYS A 48 4.04 16.26 -2.48
CA CYS A 48 3.52 15.82 -3.77
C CYS A 48 3.66 14.30 -3.96
N MET A 49 4.80 13.70 -3.56
CA MET A 49 4.97 12.24 -3.53
C MET A 49 4.03 11.54 -2.52
N ARG A 50 3.42 12.29 -1.60
CA ARG A 50 2.40 11.81 -0.65
C ARG A 50 0.98 12.27 -1.01
N GLY A 51 0.78 12.81 -2.22
CA GLY A 51 -0.54 13.19 -2.75
C GLY A 51 -1.25 14.34 -2.01
N SER A 52 -0.55 15.15 -1.20
CA SER A 52 -1.21 16.03 -0.21
C SER A 52 -1.22 17.53 -0.49
N LEU A 53 -0.78 18.03 -1.66
CA LEU A 53 -1.00 19.42 -2.07
C LEU A 53 -0.82 19.69 -3.58
N GLN A 54 -1.63 20.62 -4.09
CA GLN A 54 -1.62 21.18 -5.44
C GLN A 54 -0.36 22.05 -5.62
N PHE A 55 0.54 21.69 -6.55
CA PHE A 55 1.62 22.56 -6.98
C PHE A 55 1.26 23.27 -8.27
N ASP A 56 1.29 24.60 -8.23
CA ASP A 56 1.08 25.44 -9.39
C ASP A 56 2.38 25.47 -10.20
N PHE A 57 2.49 24.57 -11.19
CA PHE A 57 3.61 24.61 -12.13
C PHE A 57 3.42 25.81 -13.05
N GLU A 58 4.16 26.89 -12.83
CA GLU A 58 4.38 27.91 -13.85
C GLU A 58 5.08 27.27 -15.06
N ASP A 59 4.66 27.64 -16.28
CA ASP A 59 5.14 27.05 -17.54
C ASP A 59 6.67 27.18 -17.77
N ASN A 60 7.38 27.98 -16.95
CA ASN A 60 8.82 28.23 -17.01
C ASN A 60 9.65 27.45 -15.98
N PHE A 61 9.09 26.46 -15.28
CA PHE A 61 9.84 25.73 -14.23
C PHE A 61 11.14 25.09 -14.72
N ARG A 62 11.19 24.66 -15.99
CA ARG A 62 12.40 24.13 -16.63
C ARG A 62 13.53 25.18 -16.79
N ASP A 63 13.18 26.45 -16.82
CA ASP A 63 14.12 27.56 -17.02
C ASP A 63 14.60 28.17 -15.68
N ILE A 64 13.91 27.86 -14.58
CA ILE A 64 14.14 28.44 -13.24
C ILE A 64 14.96 27.49 -12.35
N VAL A 65 14.87 26.18 -12.59
CA VAL A 65 15.53 25.16 -11.79
C VAL A 65 16.97 24.95 -12.29
N PRO A 66 18.01 25.20 -11.46
CA PRO A 66 19.39 24.96 -11.88
C PRO A 66 19.61 23.50 -12.30
N GLU A 67 20.50 23.29 -13.26
CA GLU A 67 20.75 21.99 -13.91
C GLU A 67 21.05 20.83 -12.92
N PHE A 68 21.56 21.15 -11.72
CA PHE A 68 21.83 20.16 -10.66
C PHE A 68 20.59 19.64 -9.92
N TRP A 69 19.46 20.35 -9.96
CA TRP A 69 18.19 19.94 -9.34
C TRP A 69 17.30 19.14 -10.29
N TYR A 70 17.60 19.15 -11.59
CA TYR A 70 16.90 18.34 -12.58
C TYR A 70 16.99 16.84 -12.28
N TRP A 71 17.99 16.45 -11.47
CA TRP A 71 18.22 15.09 -11.00
C TRP A 71 17.30 14.65 -9.85
N ASP A 72 16.64 15.60 -9.16
CA ASP A 72 15.72 15.35 -8.03
C ASP A 72 14.25 15.57 -8.37
N LEU A 73 13.93 15.80 -9.65
CA LEU A 73 12.54 15.87 -10.12
C LEU A 73 12.06 14.51 -10.64
N PRO A 74 10.78 14.18 -10.46
CA PRO A 74 10.19 13.01 -11.11
C PRO A 74 10.31 13.11 -12.63
N GLU A 75 10.12 11.99 -13.32
CA GLU A 75 10.03 12.01 -14.78
C GLU A 75 8.87 12.92 -15.22
N LEU A 76 9.12 13.83 -16.17
CA LEU A 76 8.13 14.76 -16.72
C LEU A 76 7.84 14.43 -18.20
N PRO A 77 7.17 13.30 -18.49
CA PRO A 77 6.90 12.91 -19.87
C PRO A 77 5.92 13.90 -20.52
N ALA A 78 6.11 14.16 -21.81
CA ALA A 78 5.15 14.95 -22.56
C ALA A 78 3.77 14.25 -22.55
N PRO A 79 2.63 14.97 -22.42
CA PRO A 79 1.30 14.35 -22.35
C PRO A 79 1.02 13.37 -23.50
N LYS A 80 1.45 13.69 -24.72
CA LYS A 80 1.32 12.79 -25.88
C LYS A 80 2.08 11.47 -25.73
N ALA A 81 3.25 11.49 -25.06
CA ALA A 81 4.02 10.29 -24.79
C ALA A 81 3.31 9.42 -23.74
N ALA A 82 2.81 10.03 -22.67
CA ALA A 82 2.02 9.36 -21.64
C ALA A 82 0.73 8.73 -22.23
N MET A 83 -0.02 9.47 -23.06
CA MET A 83 -1.22 8.95 -23.74
C MET A 83 -0.90 7.75 -24.63
N LYS A 84 0.21 7.81 -25.36
CA LYS A 84 0.66 6.70 -26.23
C LYS A 84 1.03 5.47 -25.41
N GLU A 85 1.73 5.66 -24.30
CA GLU A 85 2.09 4.58 -23.39
C GLU A 85 0.84 3.95 -22.75
N ALA A 86 -0.05 4.77 -22.19
CA ALA A 86 -1.27 4.31 -21.56
C ALA A 86 -2.13 3.51 -22.54
N LYS A 87 -2.37 4.03 -23.75
CA LYS A 87 -3.11 3.33 -24.81
C LYS A 87 -2.48 1.97 -25.15
N LYS A 88 -1.16 1.93 -25.38
CA LYS A 88 -0.45 0.69 -25.69
C LYS A 88 -0.60 -0.35 -24.58
N ASN A 89 -0.44 0.09 -23.33
CA ASN A 89 -0.54 -0.81 -22.18
C ASN A 89 -1.98 -1.30 -22.00
N SER A 90 -2.99 -0.45 -22.15
CA SER A 90 -4.40 -0.84 -22.07
C SER A 90 -4.80 -1.87 -23.13
N GLU A 91 -4.41 -1.66 -24.39
CA GLU A 91 -4.61 -2.64 -25.48
C GLU A 91 -3.94 -3.99 -25.14
N LYS A 92 -2.72 -3.93 -24.60
CA LYS A 92 -1.97 -5.13 -24.20
C LYS A 92 -2.59 -5.84 -23.00
N ILE A 93 -3.09 -5.10 -22.01
CA ILE A 93 -3.78 -5.63 -20.84
C ILE A 93 -5.03 -6.39 -21.27
N PHE A 94 -5.91 -5.77 -22.04
CA PHE A 94 -7.17 -6.40 -22.45
C PHE A 94 -6.95 -7.59 -23.37
N SER A 95 -5.99 -7.51 -24.30
CA SER A 95 -5.64 -8.67 -25.14
C SER A 95 -5.08 -9.85 -24.31
N SER A 96 -4.20 -9.58 -23.34
CA SER A 96 -3.61 -10.61 -22.49
C SER A 96 -4.62 -11.19 -21.49
N TYR A 97 -5.50 -10.35 -20.95
CA TYR A 97 -6.65 -10.75 -20.14
C TYR A 97 -7.61 -11.65 -20.93
N ASN A 98 -8.02 -11.25 -22.13
CA ASN A 98 -8.94 -12.04 -22.96
C ASN A 98 -8.34 -13.41 -23.28
N LEU A 99 -7.04 -13.46 -23.60
CA LEU A 99 -6.33 -14.71 -23.82
C LEU A 99 -6.31 -15.58 -22.55
N LEU A 100 -5.92 -15.02 -21.40
CA LEU A 100 -5.91 -15.73 -20.12
C LEU A 100 -7.30 -16.26 -19.75
N ASN A 101 -8.33 -15.43 -19.88
CA ASN A 101 -9.72 -15.77 -19.63
C ASN A 101 -10.17 -16.96 -20.49
N GLN A 102 -9.89 -16.91 -21.80
CA GLN A 102 -10.24 -17.99 -22.73
C GLN A 102 -9.51 -19.30 -22.41
N ILE A 103 -8.24 -19.24 -22.01
CA ILE A 103 -7.47 -20.41 -21.55
C ILE A 103 -8.13 -20.99 -20.30
N LEU A 104 -8.44 -20.18 -19.28
CA LEU A 104 -9.03 -20.67 -18.04
C LEU A 104 -10.44 -21.23 -18.24
N GLN A 105 -11.26 -20.61 -19.08
CA GLN A 105 -12.58 -21.13 -19.44
C GLN A 105 -12.54 -22.56 -19.97
N ARG A 106 -11.44 -22.99 -20.61
CA ARG A 106 -11.32 -24.33 -21.22
C ARG A 106 -10.47 -25.28 -20.40
N HIS A 107 -9.42 -24.78 -19.76
CA HIS A 107 -8.33 -25.61 -19.23
C HIS A 107 -8.06 -25.45 -17.73
N GLU A 108 -8.81 -24.60 -17.00
CA GLU A 108 -8.55 -24.37 -15.58
C GLU A 108 -8.53 -25.65 -14.73
N PRO A 109 -9.44 -26.64 -14.88
CA PRO A 109 -9.35 -27.90 -14.14
C PRO A 109 -8.05 -28.69 -14.43
N THR A 110 -7.60 -28.67 -15.67
CA THR A 110 -6.35 -29.32 -16.09
C THR A 110 -5.14 -28.59 -15.50
N ILE A 111 -5.15 -27.26 -15.52
CA ILE A 111 -4.11 -26.42 -14.91
C ILE A 111 -4.01 -26.72 -13.42
N GLN A 112 -5.13 -26.68 -12.68
CA GLN A 112 -5.15 -26.97 -11.24
C GLN A 112 -4.61 -28.38 -10.95
N LYS A 113 -5.10 -29.40 -11.66
CA LYS A 113 -4.65 -30.79 -11.50
C LYS A 113 -3.16 -30.94 -11.76
N ARG A 114 -2.63 -30.34 -12.83
CA ARG A 114 -1.21 -30.42 -13.19
C ARG A 114 -0.34 -29.64 -12.20
N TRP A 115 -0.76 -28.45 -11.79
CA TRP A 115 -0.02 -27.61 -10.85
C TRP A 115 0.11 -28.26 -9.47
N THR A 116 -0.99 -28.78 -8.94
CA THR A 116 -1.00 -29.45 -7.63
C THR A 116 -0.12 -30.70 -7.61
N LYS A 117 0.01 -31.41 -8.73
CA LYS A 117 0.89 -32.58 -8.86
C LYS A 117 2.38 -32.26 -8.96
N LYS A 118 2.77 -31.04 -9.32
CA LYS A 118 4.18 -30.66 -9.46
C LYS A 118 4.86 -30.51 -8.10
N THR A 119 6.14 -30.85 -8.01
CA THR A 119 6.96 -30.55 -6.83
C THR A 119 7.23 -29.05 -6.72
N ARG A 120 7.72 -28.60 -5.56
CA ARG A 120 8.06 -27.18 -5.34
C ARG A 120 9.12 -26.71 -6.34
N GLU A 121 10.13 -27.53 -6.62
CA GLU A 121 11.22 -27.25 -7.56
C GLU A 121 10.70 -27.16 -9.00
N GLN A 122 9.79 -28.07 -9.40
CA GLN A 122 9.17 -28.02 -10.72
C GLN A 122 8.31 -26.75 -10.90
N ARG A 123 7.60 -26.32 -9.86
CA ARG A 123 6.86 -25.05 -9.86
C ARG A 123 7.80 -23.86 -9.98
N ARG A 124 8.88 -23.82 -9.18
CA ARG A 124 9.92 -22.78 -9.28
C ARG A 124 10.52 -22.68 -10.68
N GLU A 125 10.78 -23.80 -11.33
CA GLU A 125 11.31 -23.81 -12.70
C GLU A 125 10.33 -23.18 -13.70
N ILE A 126 9.04 -23.50 -13.60
CA ILE A 126 8.00 -22.85 -14.43
C ILE A 126 7.95 -21.34 -14.15
N LEU A 127 7.95 -20.96 -12.88
CA LEU A 127 7.90 -19.56 -12.46
C LEU A 127 9.11 -18.76 -12.98
N ARG A 128 10.32 -19.33 -12.91
CA ARG A 128 11.54 -18.68 -13.40
C ARG A 128 11.60 -18.56 -14.93
N LYS A 129 10.99 -19.51 -15.66
CA LYS A 129 10.85 -19.40 -17.11
C LYS A 129 9.86 -18.30 -17.50
N ALA A 130 8.76 -18.18 -16.76
CA ALA A 130 7.72 -17.18 -17.04
C ALA A 130 8.09 -15.77 -16.51
N TRP A 131 8.89 -15.70 -15.46
CA TRP A 131 9.43 -14.46 -14.87
C TRP A 131 10.93 -14.60 -14.62
N PRO A 132 11.77 -14.22 -15.59
CA PRO A 132 13.21 -14.17 -15.40
C PRO A 132 13.56 -13.29 -14.20
N ASN A 133 14.53 -13.73 -13.39
CA ASN A 133 14.99 -13.04 -12.18
C ASN A 133 13.90 -12.82 -11.09
N MET A 134 12.91 -13.71 -11.00
CA MET A 134 11.90 -13.67 -9.93
C MET A 134 12.55 -13.71 -8.53
N PRO A 135 12.20 -12.79 -7.61
CA PRO A 135 12.71 -12.77 -6.24
C PRO A 135 12.49 -14.11 -5.50
N THR A 136 13.43 -14.47 -4.63
CA THR A 136 13.38 -15.77 -3.95
C THR A 136 12.55 -15.79 -2.68
N THR A 137 12.36 -14.63 -2.04
CA THR A 137 11.75 -14.45 -0.71
C THR A 137 10.39 -13.75 -0.79
N HIS A 138 9.54 -14.02 0.20
CA HIS A 138 8.33 -13.24 0.47
C HIS A 138 8.69 -11.77 0.72
N ARG A 139 7.81 -10.85 0.26
CA ARG A 139 7.98 -9.39 0.40
C ARG A 139 9.39 -8.90 0.03
N PRO A 140 9.80 -9.06 -1.23
CA PRO A 140 11.10 -8.61 -1.70
C PRO A 140 11.26 -7.09 -1.58
N ASP A 141 10.16 -6.31 -1.58
CA ASP A 141 10.17 -4.88 -1.28
C ASP A 141 10.81 -4.55 0.08
N TRP A 142 10.59 -5.35 1.13
CA TRP A 142 11.26 -5.16 2.42
C TRP A 142 12.75 -5.52 2.35
N ALA A 143 13.11 -6.61 1.67
CA ALA A 143 14.50 -6.97 1.46
C ALA A 143 15.26 -5.89 0.66
N ALA A 144 14.60 -5.28 -0.33
CA ALA A 144 15.15 -4.14 -1.07
C ALA A 144 15.28 -2.89 -0.18
N PHE A 145 14.29 -2.62 0.67
CA PHE A 145 14.33 -1.51 1.61
C PHE A 145 15.49 -1.63 2.61
N GLU A 146 15.76 -2.84 3.11
CA GLU A 146 16.90 -3.11 3.99
C GLU A 146 18.24 -3.02 3.25
N ALA A 147 18.29 -3.45 1.99
CA ALA A 147 19.52 -3.49 1.20
C ALA A 147 19.95 -2.13 0.64
N GLU A 148 19.00 -1.22 0.39
CA GLU A 148 19.26 0.08 -0.22
C GLU A 148 18.69 1.20 0.64
N HIS A 149 19.58 1.99 1.24
CA HIS A 149 19.22 3.12 2.07
C HIS A 149 18.52 4.22 1.24
N GLN A 150 17.41 4.76 1.74
CA GLN A 150 16.62 5.76 1.00
C GLN A 150 17.46 6.98 0.58
N ALA A 151 18.37 7.46 1.44
CA ALA A 151 19.22 8.62 1.15
C ALA A 151 20.16 8.44 -0.06
N THR A 152 20.38 7.23 -0.56
CA THR A 152 21.22 6.98 -1.75
C THR A 152 20.39 6.91 -3.03
N ARG A 153 19.07 7.06 -2.97
CA ARG A 153 18.18 6.97 -4.12
C ARG A 153 18.15 8.29 -4.87
N ASN A 154 18.09 8.18 -6.20
CA ASN A 154 17.84 9.32 -7.05
C ASN A 154 16.31 9.49 -7.19
N THR A 155 15.78 10.69 -6.99
CA THR A 155 14.31 10.92 -7.01
C THR A 155 13.68 10.64 -8.39
N ARG A 156 14.46 10.75 -9.47
CA ARG A 156 14.00 10.46 -10.83
C ARG A 156 14.10 8.97 -11.17
N GLU A 157 15.21 8.36 -10.81
CA GLU A 157 15.53 6.98 -11.12
C GLU A 157 15.09 6.00 -10.04
N GLY A 158 14.61 6.43 -8.88
CA GLY A 158 14.15 5.56 -7.80
C GLY A 158 15.20 4.57 -7.30
N SER A 159 14.73 3.41 -6.84
CA SER A 159 15.56 2.32 -6.35
C SER A 159 16.18 1.51 -7.49
N MET A 160 17.37 0.95 -7.30
CA MET A 160 17.89 -0.09 -8.19
C MET A 160 17.05 -1.38 -8.17
N PHE A 161 16.19 -1.58 -7.17
CA PHE A 161 15.31 -2.72 -6.98
C PHE A 161 13.84 -2.42 -7.32
N LYS A 162 13.55 -1.49 -8.26
CA LYS A 162 12.16 -1.11 -8.62
C LYS A 162 11.20 -2.27 -8.77
N GLU A 163 11.64 -3.33 -9.45
CA GLU A 163 10.76 -4.48 -9.71
C GLU A 163 10.27 -5.16 -8.42
N TRP A 164 11.07 -5.13 -7.36
CA TRP A 164 10.73 -5.73 -6.08
C TRP A 164 9.65 -4.92 -5.36
N PHE A 165 9.74 -3.59 -5.45
CA PHE A 165 8.72 -2.67 -4.95
C PHE A 165 7.44 -2.68 -5.80
N MET A 166 7.55 -2.94 -7.11
CA MET A 166 6.43 -2.88 -8.05
C MET A 166 5.59 -4.16 -8.04
N TRP A 167 6.21 -5.31 -7.78
CA TRP A 167 5.52 -6.61 -7.69
C TRP A 167 5.91 -7.39 -6.42
N PRO A 168 5.62 -6.88 -5.21
CA PRO A 168 6.05 -7.53 -3.96
C PRO A 168 5.40 -8.90 -3.72
N HIS A 169 4.28 -9.17 -4.38
CA HIS A 169 3.59 -10.46 -4.34
C HIS A 169 4.07 -11.45 -5.43
N ILE A 170 4.95 -11.06 -6.35
CA ILE A 170 5.49 -11.97 -7.37
C ILE A 170 6.86 -12.49 -6.92
N ASN A 171 6.84 -13.59 -6.16
CA ASN A 171 8.05 -14.21 -5.63
C ASN A 171 7.99 -15.75 -5.63
N GLN A 172 9.16 -16.39 -5.56
CA GLN A 172 9.26 -17.85 -5.59
C GLN A 172 8.80 -18.52 -4.30
N GLU A 173 8.93 -17.86 -3.15
CA GLU A 173 8.55 -18.43 -1.86
C GLU A 173 7.06 -18.73 -1.82
N ASP A 174 6.24 -17.75 -2.18
CA ASP A 174 4.78 -17.78 -2.18
C ASP A 174 4.23 -18.53 -3.38
N LEU A 175 4.63 -18.16 -4.60
CA LEU A 175 4.02 -18.73 -5.80
C LEU A 175 4.41 -20.18 -6.03
N SER A 176 5.48 -20.69 -5.39
CA SER A 176 5.78 -22.14 -5.42
C SER A 176 4.86 -22.99 -4.53
N GLN A 177 4.06 -22.35 -3.68
CA GLN A 177 3.03 -23.03 -2.90
C GLN A 177 1.91 -23.54 -3.83
N PRO A 178 1.26 -24.68 -3.51
CA PRO A 178 0.23 -25.25 -4.38
C PRO A 178 -0.96 -24.32 -4.62
N LYS A 179 -1.31 -23.46 -3.66
CA LYS A 179 -2.55 -22.68 -3.63
C LYS A 179 -2.41 -21.28 -4.25
N LEU A 180 -1.43 -20.50 -3.83
CA LEU A 180 -1.37 -19.05 -4.11
C LEU A 180 -1.31 -18.72 -5.61
N MET A 181 -0.53 -19.48 -6.39
CA MET A 181 -0.49 -19.31 -7.84
C MET A 181 -1.85 -19.59 -8.52
N LEU A 182 -2.62 -20.56 -8.01
CA LEU A 182 -3.95 -20.87 -8.55
C LEU A 182 -4.97 -19.79 -8.19
N LEU A 183 -4.88 -19.21 -6.98
CA LEU A 183 -5.68 -18.05 -6.60
C LEU A 183 -5.40 -16.87 -7.54
N LEU A 184 -4.12 -16.54 -7.76
CA LEU A 184 -3.74 -15.44 -8.63
C LEU A 184 -4.23 -15.62 -10.07
N LEU A 185 -4.06 -16.83 -10.62
CA LEU A 185 -4.59 -17.18 -11.94
C LEU A 185 -6.09 -16.98 -12.03
N ASN A 186 -6.83 -17.53 -11.06
CA ASN A 186 -8.29 -17.42 -11.04
C ASN A 186 -8.73 -15.96 -10.91
N ALA A 187 -8.19 -15.21 -9.96
CA ALA A 187 -8.53 -13.81 -9.74
C ALA A 187 -8.31 -12.97 -11.01
N ARG A 188 -7.10 -13.02 -11.59
CA ARG A 188 -6.72 -12.20 -12.76
C ARG A 188 -7.31 -12.66 -14.08
N GLY A 189 -7.64 -13.94 -14.20
CA GLY A 189 -8.21 -14.49 -15.43
C GLY A 189 -9.73 -14.51 -15.48
N ARG A 190 -10.43 -14.43 -14.34
CA ARG A 190 -11.91 -14.44 -14.27
C ARG A 190 -12.54 -13.06 -14.09
N ASN A 191 -11.74 -12.04 -13.81
CA ASN A 191 -12.23 -10.70 -13.52
C ASN A 191 -11.52 -9.65 -14.38
N ILE A 192 -12.24 -8.60 -14.78
CA ILE A 192 -11.70 -7.58 -15.68
C ILE A 192 -10.55 -6.80 -15.02
N PRO A 193 -9.53 -6.36 -15.79
CA PRO A 193 -8.35 -5.68 -15.22
C PRO A 193 -8.64 -4.44 -14.35
N PRO A 194 -9.61 -3.57 -14.68
CA PRO A 194 -9.88 -2.36 -13.90
C PRO A 194 -10.18 -2.58 -12.42
N ILE A 195 -10.77 -3.72 -12.02
CA ILE A 195 -11.09 -3.96 -10.61
C ILE A 195 -9.86 -4.07 -9.70
N PHE A 196 -8.70 -4.33 -10.30
CA PHE A 196 -7.44 -4.48 -9.58
C PHE A 196 -6.65 -3.18 -9.50
N ALA A 197 -7.07 -2.10 -10.16
CA ALA A 197 -6.25 -0.88 -10.30
C ALA A 197 -5.81 -0.31 -8.93
N ALA A 198 -6.75 -0.15 -8.01
CA ALA A 198 -6.48 0.35 -6.66
C ALA A 198 -5.61 -0.64 -5.84
N ALA A 199 -5.88 -1.93 -5.94
CA ALA A 199 -5.11 -2.95 -5.21
C ALA A 199 -3.67 -3.09 -5.75
N ASP A 200 -3.49 -2.96 -7.07
CA ASP A 200 -2.18 -2.95 -7.71
C ASP A 200 -1.39 -1.71 -7.29
N TRP A 201 -2.04 -0.55 -7.20
CA TRP A 201 -1.43 0.66 -6.66
C TRP A 201 -1.03 0.49 -5.20
N GLU A 202 -1.94 0.04 -4.35
CA GLU A 202 -1.70 -0.16 -2.92
C GLU A 202 -0.60 -1.20 -2.65
N ALA A 203 -0.49 -2.23 -3.50
CA ALA A 203 0.60 -3.20 -3.39
C ALA A 203 1.99 -2.54 -3.49
N MET A 204 2.12 -1.39 -4.16
CA MET A 204 3.38 -0.65 -4.31
C MET A 204 3.69 0.29 -3.14
N HIS A 205 2.88 0.30 -2.07
CA HIS A 205 2.93 1.31 -1.01
C HIS A 205 4.33 1.55 -0.43
N VAL A 206 5.10 0.47 -0.15
CA VAL A 206 6.48 0.61 0.35
C VAL A 206 7.36 1.35 -0.66
N GLY A 207 7.20 1.08 -1.95
CA GLY A 207 7.91 1.78 -3.01
C GLY A 207 7.57 3.26 -3.08
N GLN A 208 6.29 3.59 -2.86
CA GLN A 208 5.78 4.97 -2.86
C GLN A 208 6.33 5.78 -1.67
N VAL A 209 6.11 5.29 -0.45
CA VAL A 209 6.46 6.05 0.77
C VAL A 209 7.97 6.16 1.02
N THR A 210 8.75 5.29 0.38
CA THR A 210 10.21 5.30 0.47
C THR A 210 10.89 5.88 -0.77
N GLU A 211 10.12 6.43 -1.72
CA GLU A 211 10.66 7.05 -2.95
C GLU A 211 11.44 6.07 -3.85
N ALA A 212 11.28 4.76 -3.64
CA ALA A 212 11.88 3.73 -4.48
C ALA A 212 11.18 3.60 -5.84
N LEU A 213 9.92 3.99 -5.91
CA LEU A 213 9.11 4.02 -7.12
C LEU A 213 8.64 5.44 -7.41
N PRO A 214 9.45 6.25 -8.12
CA PRO A 214 9.03 7.59 -8.50
C PRO A 214 7.91 7.52 -9.53
N THR A 215 6.85 8.30 -9.29
CA THR A 215 5.72 8.45 -10.20
C THR A 215 6.04 9.52 -11.24
N PRO A 216 5.87 9.23 -12.54
CA PRO A 216 5.96 10.26 -13.57
C PRO A 216 4.90 11.33 -13.33
N TRP A 217 5.25 12.61 -13.48
CA TRP A 217 4.31 13.70 -13.33
C TRP A 217 3.87 14.23 -14.70
N VAL A 218 2.55 14.23 -14.93
CA VAL A 218 1.93 14.77 -16.14
C VAL A 218 0.87 15.77 -15.72
N ASP A 219 1.17 17.05 -15.97
CA ASP A 219 0.36 18.18 -15.55
C ASP A 219 -0.97 18.28 -16.32
N LYS A 220 -2.05 18.70 -15.66
CA LYS A 220 -3.40 18.96 -16.23
C LYS A 220 -4.19 17.76 -16.76
N TYR A 221 -3.86 16.54 -16.32
CA TYR A 221 -4.59 15.35 -16.76
C TYR A 221 -4.99 14.46 -15.60
N THR A 222 -6.16 13.86 -15.76
CA THR A 222 -6.67 12.76 -14.92
C THR A 222 -6.71 11.49 -15.75
N MET A 223 -6.28 10.36 -15.18
CA MET A 223 -6.34 9.07 -15.84
C MET A 223 -7.56 8.28 -15.39
N ILE A 224 -8.40 7.90 -16.35
CA ILE A 224 -9.57 7.06 -16.12
C ILE A 224 -9.12 5.61 -15.92
N MET A 225 -9.35 5.08 -14.72
CA MET A 225 -9.03 3.71 -14.35
C MET A 225 -10.27 3.01 -13.81
N ASN A 226 -10.99 3.65 -12.90
CA ASN A 226 -12.18 3.08 -12.27
C ASN A 226 -13.40 3.22 -13.18
N GLY A 227 -14.21 2.16 -13.24
CA GLY A 227 -15.43 2.10 -14.06
C GLY A 227 -15.21 1.90 -15.57
N ALA A 228 -13.97 1.88 -16.05
CA ALA A 228 -13.66 1.55 -17.43
C ALA A 228 -14.01 0.07 -17.72
N THR A 229 -14.51 -0.22 -18.92
CA THR A 229 -14.88 -1.59 -19.32
C THR A 229 -14.17 -2.07 -20.58
N THR A 230 -13.50 -1.15 -21.28
CA THR A 230 -12.85 -1.38 -22.57
C THR A 230 -11.40 -0.89 -22.57
N SER A 231 -10.61 -1.34 -23.55
CA SER A 231 -9.22 -0.88 -23.74
C SER A 231 -9.12 0.59 -24.11
N GLU A 232 -10.16 1.16 -24.70
CA GLU A 232 -10.23 2.56 -25.15
C GLU A 232 -10.52 3.52 -23.99
N GLU A 233 -11.26 3.05 -22.98
CA GLU A 233 -11.59 3.80 -21.77
C GLU A 233 -10.51 3.69 -20.71
N TYR A 234 -9.98 2.47 -20.50
CA TYR A 234 -9.01 2.21 -19.45
C TYR A 234 -7.67 2.88 -19.76
N GLY A 235 -7.15 3.68 -18.84
CA GLY A 235 -5.95 4.49 -19.06
C GLY A 235 -6.19 5.75 -19.91
N LYS A 236 -7.44 6.09 -20.25
CA LYS A 236 -7.76 7.31 -21.00
C LYS A 236 -7.40 8.53 -20.15
N MET A 237 -6.69 9.48 -20.75
CA MET A 237 -6.36 10.76 -20.12
C MET A 237 -7.41 11.80 -20.47
N VAL A 238 -7.91 12.52 -19.46
CA VAL A 238 -8.86 13.63 -19.58
C VAL A 238 -8.17 14.90 -19.12
N GLU A 239 -8.13 15.90 -20.01
CA GLU A 239 -7.53 17.21 -19.73
C GLU A 239 -8.45 18.06 -18.86
N TRP A 240 -7.86 18.89 -18.00
CA TRP A 240 -8.57 19.91 -17.24
C TRP A 240 -7.85 21.27 -17.28
N ASP A 241 -8.62 22.36 -17.13
CA ASP A 241 -8.09 23.73 -17.19
C ASP A 241 -7.55 24.18 -15.82
N LYS A 242 -6.36 24.75 -15.78
CA LYS A 242 -5.78 25.32 -14.54
C LYS A 242 -6.54 26.53 -14.02
N ASN A 243 -7.19 27.28 -14.89
CA ASN A 243 -7.82 28.55 -14.52
C ASN A 243 -9.19 28.36 -13.83
N THR A 244 -9.71 27.14 -13.84
CA THR A 244 -11.02 26.81 -13.27
C THR A 244 -11.01 25.41 -12.71
N ILE A 245 -11.42 25.25 -11.45
CA ILE A 245 -11.62 23.92 -10.86
C ILE A 245 -12.68 23.20 -11.69
N SER A 246 -12.29 22.08 -12.31
CA SER A 246 -13.15 21.30 -13.18
C SER A 246 -13.34 19.89 -12.64
N GLU A 247 -14.43 19.24 -13.06
CA GLU A 247 -14.82 17.92 -12.57
C GLU A 247 -13.68 16.86 -12.67
N PRO A 248 -12.89 16.77 -13.77
CA PRO A 248 -11.80 15.81 -13.85
C PRO A 248 -10.68 16.05 -12.85
N GLU A 249 -10.41 17.31 -12.48
CA GLU A 249 -9.42 17.65 -11.46
C GLU A 249 -9.86 17.15 -10.09
N VAL A 250 -11.14 17.35 -9.74
CA VAL A 250 -11.72 16.92 -8.44
C VAL A 250 -11.72 15.40 -8.29
N TRP A 251 -11.93 14.64 -9.37
CA TRP A 251 -11.95 13.17 -9.32
C TRP A 251 -10.70 12.54 -8.73
N ILE A 252 -9.53 13.18 -8.88
CA ILE A 252 -8.29 12.64 -8.32
C ILE A 252 -8.26 12.85 -6.80
N TYR A 253 -8.62 14.06 -6.34
CA TYR A 253 -8.64 14.39 -4.91
C TYR A 253 -9.69 13.60 -4.13
N ASP A 254 -10.81 13.27 -4.78
CA ASP A 254 -11.86 12.42 -4.21
C ASP A 254 -11.55 10.91 -4.34
N GLY A 255 -10.40 10.53 -4.93
CA GLY A 255 -9.98 9.14 -5.09
C GLY A 255 -10.83 8.33 -6.08
N ILE A 256 -11.62 9.01 -6.92
CA ILE A 256 -12.48 8.39 -7.94
C ILE A 256 -11.63 7.93 -9.13
N GLN A 257 -10.62 8.70 -9.51
CA GLN A 257 -9.70 8.40 -10.60
C GLN A 257 -8.25 8.63 -10.17
N PHE A 258 -7.31 8.34 -11.06
CA PHE A 258 -5.89 8.30 -10.72
C PHE A 258 -5.15 9.52 -11.26
N TRP A 259 -4.10 9.92 -10.54
CA TRP A 259 -3.04 10.72 -11.17
C TRP A 259 -2.43 9.92 -12.33
N VAL A 260 -2.02 10.61 -13.40
CA VAL A 260 -1.46 9.94 -14.59
C VAL A 260 -0.24 9.09 -14.25
N GLY A 261 0.64 9.55 -13.36
CA GLY A 261 1.83 8.80 -12.94
C GLY A 261 1.51 7.47 -12.27
N GLU A 262 0.55 7.50 -11.34
CA GLU A 262 0.07 6.32 -10.62
C GLU A 262 -0.58 5.33 -11.59
N GLY A 263 -1.47 5.84 -12.45
CA GLY A 263 -2.16 5.04 -13.46
C GLY A 263 -1.17 4.37 -14.43
N LEU A 264 -0.11 5.06 -14.86
CA LEU A 264 0.94 4.46 -15.69
C LEU A 264 1.66 3.30 -14.99
N LEU A 265 1.99 3.43 -13.70
CA LEU A 265 2.61 2.35 -12.92
C LEU A 265 1.65 1.15 -12.76
N VAL A 266 0.36 1.40 -12.52
CA VAL A 266 -0.67 0.36 -12.48
C VAL A 266 -0.75 -0.36 -13.82
N LEU A 267 -0.83 0.35 -14.94
CA LEU A 267 -0.90 -0.25 -16.27
C LEU A 267 0.33 -1.12 -16.57
N ARG A 268 1.54 -0.63 -16.27
CA ARG A 268 2.80 -1.40 -16.42
C ARG A 268 2.76 -2.69 -15.58
N THR A 269 2.26 -2.59 -14.36
CA THR A 269 2.13 -3.71 -13.42
C THR A 269 1.20 -4.78 -13.97
N GLN A 270 0.02 -4.38 -14.44
CA GLN A 270 -0.97 -5.29 -14.99
C GLN A 270 -0.51 -5.96 -16.28
N VAL A 271 0.15 -5.24 -17.19
CA VAL A 271 0.73 -5.82 -18.42
C VAL A 271 1.64 -7.00 -18.05
N ARG A 272 2.63 -6.76 -17.18
CA ARG A 272 3.61 -7.79 -16.83
C ARG A 272 3.00 -8.95 -16.06
N THR A 273 2.08 -8.67 -15.13
CA THR A 273 1.38 -9.71 -14.38
C THR A 273 0.56 -10.61 -15.30
N LEU A 274 -0.21 -10.05 -16.24
CA LEU A 274 -1.00 -10.85 -17.18
C LEU A 274 -0.14 -11.66 -18.15
N ASP A 275 0.92 -11.07 -18.70
CA ASP A 275 1.87 -11.77 -19.56
C ASP A 275 2.55 -12.94 -18.81
N PHE A 276 2.94 -12.73 -17.56
CA PHE A 276 3.48 -13.77 -16.69
C PHE A 276 2.51 -14.94 -16.50
N LEU A 277 1.24 -14.65 -16.23
CA LEU A 277 0.21 -15.68 -16.02
C LEU A 277 -0.07 -16.47 -17.28
N VAL A 278 -0.16 -15.81 -18.44
CA VAL A 278 -0.28 -16.46 -19.75
C VAL A 278 0.92 -17.38 -20.01
N ASN A 279 2.14 -16.90 -19.76
CA ASN A 279 3.35 -17.70 -19.92
C ASN A 279 3.37 -18.91 -18.99
N CYS A 280 2.88 -18.79 -17.75
CA CYS A 280 2.71 -19.92 -16.85
C CYS A 280 1.72 -20.95 -17.41
N CYS A 281 0.60 -20.51 -17.99
CA CYS A 281 -0.36 -21.40 -18.64
C CYS A 281 0.30 -22.20 -19.78
N TYR A 282 1.10 -21.54 -20.64
CA TYR A 282 1.84 -22.22 -21.71
C TYR A 282 2.81 -23.28 -21.18
N GLN A 283 3.54 -23.00 -20.11
CA GLN A 283 4.46 -23.98 -19.51
C GLN A 283 3.72 -25.16 -18.87
N ILE A 284 2.56 -24.93 -18.24
CA ILE A 284 1.75 -25.98 -17.61
C ILE A 284 1.05 -26.85 -18.68
N LEU A 285 0.62 -26.23 -19.77
CA LEU A 285 -0.10 -26.86 -20.88
C LEU A 285 0.79 -27.12 -22.10
N HIS A 286 2.10 -27.28 -21.91
CA HIS A 286 3.11 -27.42 -22.98
C HIS A 286 2.86 -28.53 -24.02
N GLU A 287 1.92 -29.44 -23.78
CA GLU A 287 1.50 -30.50 -24.71
C GLU A 287 0.48 -29.99 -25.75
N ILE A 288 -0.17 -28.86 -25.49
CA ILE A 288 -1.19 -28.25 -26.35
C ILE A 288 -0.54 -27.07 -27.09
N PRO A 289 -0.57 -27.03 -28.43
CA PRO A 289 -0.08 -25.90 -29.19
C PRO A 289 -0.77 -24.58 -28.76
N PRO A 290 -0.05 -23.45 -28.68
CA PRO A 290 -0.62 -22.19 -28.21
C PRO A 290 -1.87 -21.71 -28.96
N ASP A 291 -1.92 -22.00 -30.26
CA ASP A 291 -3.02 -21.73 -31.18
C ASP A 291 -4.27 -22.60 -30.94
N GLU A 292 -4.11 -23.77 -30.33
CA GLU A 292 -5.23 -24.66 -29.98
C GLU A 292 -5.82 -24.37 -28.59
N LEU A 293 -5.09 -23.69 -27.70
CA LEU A 293 -5.50 -23.42 -26.32
C LEU A 293 -6.79 -22.59 -26.18
N THR A 294 -7.11 -21.79 -27.19
CA THR A 294 -8.35 -21.02 -27.26
C THR A 294 -9.32 -21.53 -28.33
N GLY A 295 -8.91 -22.57 -29.06
CA GLY A 295 -9.66 -23.15 -30.16
C GLY A 295 -10.97 -23.82 -29.73
N SER A 296 -11.81 -24.13 -30.72
CA SER A 296 -13.09 -24.83 -30.53
C SER A 296 -12.92 -26.32 -30.20
N ALA A 297 -11.70 -26.86 -30.32
CA ALA A 297 -11.37 -28.24 -29.97
C ALA A 297 -11.62 -28.54 -28.47
N TYR A 298 -11.57 -27.52 -27.62
CA TYR A 298 -11.82 -27.62 -26.19
C TYR A 298 -13.07 -26.80 -25.83
N SER A 299 -14.08 -27.47 -25.27
CA SER A 299 -15.31 -26.80 -24.83
C SER A 299 -15.09 -25.98 -23.56
N VAL A 300 -15.85 -24.90 -23.43
CA VAL A 300 -15.91 -24.11 -22.20
C VAL A 300 -16.44 -24.98 -21.05
N GLN A 301 -15.73 -24.94 -19.93
CA GLN A 301 -16.01 -25.68 -18.71
C GLN A 301 -16.51 -24.71 -17.62
N PRO A 302 -17.38 -25.18 -16.70
CA PRO A 302 -17.72 -24.40 -15.52
C PRO A 302 -16.47 -24.13 -14.68
N GLY A 303 -16.43 -22.97 -14.01
CA GLY A 303 -15.31 -22.59 -13.16
C GLY A 303 -15.15 -23.55 -11.98
N PRO A 304 -13.98 -24.18 -11.79
CA PRO A 304 -13.73 -25.01 -10.62
C PRO A 304 -13.74 -24.16 -9.35
N SER A 305 -14.35 -24.68 -8.28
CA SER A 305 -14.31 -24.03 -6.97
C SER A 305 -12.93 -24.17 -6.34
N LEU A 306 -12.19 -23.07 -6.22
CA LEU A 306 -11.03 -23.03 -5.33
C LEU A 306 -11.53 -22.89 -3.89
N LYS A 307 -11.21 -23.86 -3.04
CA LYS A 307 -11.51 -23.74 -1.60
C LYS A 307 -10.65 -22.62 -1.02
N THR A 308 -11.26 -21.47 -0.72
CA THR A 308 -10.68 -20.47 0.18
C THR A 308 -10.49 -21.12 1.56
N GLY A 309 -9.52 -20.65 2.35
CA GLY A 309 -9.01 -21.32 3.57
C GLY A 309 -9.98 -21.35 4.77
N ILE A 310 -11.28 -21.44 4.51
CA ILE A 310 -12.32 -21.64 5.52
C ILE A 310 -12.23 -23.11 5.94
N ASP A 311 -11.87 -23.35 7.20
CA ASP A 311 -11.90 -24.70 7.78
C ASP A 311 -13.35 -25.22 7.88
N GLU A 312 -13.53 -26.50 8.23
CA GLU A 312 -14.85 -27.12 8.41
C GLU A 312 -15.69 -26.46 9.52
N LEU A 313 -15.09 -25.58 10.33
CA LEU A 313 -15.70 -24.83 11.43
C LEU A 313 -15.99 -23.36 11.07
N GLY A 314 -15.67 -22.91 9.86
CA GLY A 314 -15.90 -21.54 9.40
C GLY A 314 -14.81 -20.52 9.77
N TYR A 315 -13.73 -20.94 10.41
CA TYR A 315 -12.63 -20.07 10.81
C TYR A 315 -11.44 -20.22 9.87
N SER A 316 -10.97 -19.10 9.30
CA SER A 316 -9.69 -19.05 8.60
C SER A 316 -8.67 -18.37 9.52
N SER A 317 -7.46 -18.95 9.60
CA SER A 317 -6.35 -18.29 10.31
C SER A 317 -6.09 -16.91 9.69
N ILE A 318 -5.96 -15.87 10.51
CA ILE A 318 -5.64 -14.50 10.06
C ILE A 318 -4.37 -14.51 9.21
N ALA A 319 -3.38 -15.33 9.56
CA ALA A 319 -2.15 -15.47 8.80
C ALA A 319 -2.42 -16.05 7.39
N THR A 320 -3.31 -17.05 7.29
CA THR A 320 -3.71 -17.63 6.01
C THR A 320 -4.49 -16.62 5.17
N MET A 321 -5.39 -15.83 5.78
CA MET A 321 -6.08 -14.75 5.09
C MET A 321 -5.08 -13.73 4.55
N ALA A 322 -4.19 -13.22 5.40
CA ALA A 322 -3.19 -12.22 5.01
C ALA A 322 -2.26 -12.70 3.89
N ALA A 323 -1.85 -13.97 3.91
CA ALA A 323 -1.05 -14.57 2.84
C ALA A 323 -1.81 -14.72 1.51
N GLU A 324 -3.13 -14.89 1.55
CA GLU A 324 -3.97 -15.05 0.35
C GLU A 324 -4.42 -13.72 -0.26
N VAL A 325 -4.54 -12.65 0.54
CA VAL A 325 -5.03 -11.32 0.13
C VAL A 325 -4.41 -10.80 -1.18
N PRO A 326 -3.10 -10.85 -1.41
CA PRO A 326 -2.50 -10.32 -2.65
C PRO A 326 -2.86 -11.11 -3.91
N TYR A 327 -3.41 -12.32 -3.75
CA TYR A 327 -3.64 -13.28 -4.83
C TYR A 327 -5.12 -13.51 -5.12
N ILE A 328 -6.02 -12.83 -4.40
CA ILE A 328 -7.47 -12.94 -4.61
C ILE A 328 -8.04 -11.64 -5.19
N VAL A 329 -9.33 -11.68 -5.55
CA VAL A 329 -10.06 -10.48 -5.95
C VAL A 329 -10.13 -9.51 -4.75
N PRO A 330 -9.83 -8.21 -4.94
CA PRO A 330 -9.99 -7.22 -3.89
C PRO A 330 -11.39 -7.31 -3.28
N SER A 331 -11.43 -7.44 -1.95
CA SER A 331 -12.69 -7.62 -1.22
C SER A 331 -13.36 -6.29 -0.95
N ASP A 332 -14.68 -6.28 -0.92
CA ASP A 332 -15.45 -5.11 -0.50
C ASP A 332 -15.20 -4.79 0.98
N LEU A 333 -15.28 -3.50 1.31
CA LEU A 333 -15.17 -3.01 2.67
C LEU A 333 -16.34 -3.53 3.52
N ASN A 334 -16.04 -4.42 4.48
CA ASN A 334 -17.04 -4.93 5.41
C ASN A 334 -17.05 -4.14 6.71
N LEU A 335 -17.83 -3.05 6.72
CA LEU A 335 -17.95 -2.14 7.86
C LEU A 335 -18.63 -2.79 9.08
N ASP A 336 -19.53 -3.75 8.87
CA ASP A 336 -20.18 -4.49 9.97
C ASP A 336 -19.18 -5.36 10.72
N ARG A 337 -18.32 -6.07 9.98
CA ARG A 337 -17.22 -6.83 10.57
C ARG A 337 -16.23 -5.92 11.28
N LEU A 338 -15.87 -4.78 10.69
CA LEU A 338 -14.99 -3.81 11.32
C LEU A 338 -15.57 -3.31 12.64
N ALA A 339 -16.85 -2.90 12.64
CA ALA A 339 -17.54 -2.47 13.84
C ALA A 339 -17.57 -3.57 14.92
N SER A 340 -17.84 -4.82 14.52
CA SER A 340 -17.86 -5.97 15.44
C SER A 340 -16.48 -6.25 16.05
N LEU A 341 -15.39 -6.12 15.27
CA LEU A 341 -14.02 -6.28 15.77
C LEU A 341 -13.66 -5.17 16.75
N LEU A 342 -14.03 -3.92 16.44
CA LEU A 342 -13.82 -2.78 17.33
C LEU A 342 -14.62 -2.91 18.63
N GLU A 343 -15.86 -3.40 18.56
CA GLU A 343 -16.68 -3.69 19.74
C GLU A 343 -16.03 -4.76 20.63
N ALA A 344 -15.57 -5.87 20.03
CA ALA A 344 -14.87 -6.92 20.77
C ALA A 344 -13.58 -6.40 21.45
N GLN A 345 -12.81 -5.57 20.74
CA GLN A 345 -11.60 -4.95 21.27
C GLN A 345 -11.91 -3.97 22.40
N MET A 346 -12.98 -3.17 22.27
CA MET A 346 -13.47 -2.26 23.29
C MET A 346 -13.87 -3.03 24.57
N SER A 347 -14.66 -4.11 24.43
CA SER A 347 -15.04 -4.95 25.59
C SER A 347 -13.82 -5.60 26.27
N ALA A 348 -12.81 -6.00 25.51
CA ALA A 348 -11.56 -6.50 26.08
C ALA A 348 -10.81 -5.41 26.88
N MET A 349 -10.81 -4.16 26.40
CA MET A 349 -10.21 -3.02 27.12
C MET A 349 -10.98 -2.65 28.39
N GLU A 350 -12.32 -2.71 28.36
CA GLU A 350 -13.15 -2.52 29.56
C GLU A 350 -12.82 -3.57 30.62
N TYR A 351 -12.69 -4.84 30.21
CA TYR A 351 -12.30 -5.93 31.10
C TYR A 351 -10.88 -5.74 31.65
N HIS A 352 -9.93 -5.27 30.84
CA HIS A 352 -8.57 -4.94 31.27
C HIS A 352 -8.59 -3.85 32.36
N ILE A 353 -9.31 -2.74 32.14
CA ILE A 353 -9.44 -1.66 33.14
C ILE A 353 -10.10 -2.16 34.42
N TRP A 354 -11.13 -3.00 34.31
CA TRP A 354 -11.76 -3.62 35.46
C TRP A 354 -10.75 -4.46 36.25
N SER A 355 -9.98 -5.30 35.56
CA SER A 355 -8.98 -6.18 36.19
C SER A 355 -7.86 -5.37 36.86
N LEU A 356 -7.38 -4.28 36.24
CA LEU A 356 -6.42 -3.36 36.86
C LEU A 356 -6.92 -2.75 38.17
N ARG A 357 -8.24 -2.61 38.34
CA ARG A 357 -8.85 -1.99 39.53
C ARG A 357 -9.18 -2.99 40.62
N GLU A 358 -9.63 -4.19 40.24
CA GLU A 358 -10.22 -5.16 41.17
C GLU A 358 -9.30 -6.34 41.50
N ASP A 359 -8.26 -6.60 40.68
CA ASP A 359 -7.30 -7.69 40.90
C ASP A 359 -5.88 -7.13 41.16
N PRO A 360 -5.42 -7.11 42.42
CA PRO A 360 -4.07 -6.66 42.76
C PRO A 360 -2.95 -7.47 42.10
N GLY A 361 -3.14 -8.77 41.84
CA GLY A 361 -2.15 -9.62 41.19
C GLY A 361 -2.03 -9.34 39.70
N TYR A 362 -3.17 -9.09 39.04
CA TYR A 362 -3.19 -8.61 37.65
C TYR A 362 -2.50 -7.25 37.54
N PHE A 363 -2.82 -6.31 38.45
CA PHE A 363 -2.21 -4.99 38.49
C PHE A 363 -0.68 -5.04 38.71
N GLU A 364 -0.21 -5.89 39.64
CA GLU A 364 1.22 -6.11 39.87
C GLU A 364 1.92 -6.62 38.59
N THR A 365 1.32 -7.61 37.92
CA THR A 365 1.86 -8.19 36.68
C THR A 365 1.99 -7.15 35.58
N GLU A 366 0.92 -6.39 35.31
CA GLU A 366 0.92 -5.34 34.27
C GLU A 366 1.91 -4.21 34.58
N LEU A 367 2.09 -3.83 35.85
CA LEU A 367 3.10 -2.84 36.23
C LEU A 367 4.52 -3.35 36.01
N LEU A 368 4.79 -4.62 36.33
CA LEU A 368 6.11 -5.23 36.11
C LEU A 368 6.41 -5.34 34.61
N GLU A 369 5.45 -5.80 33.80
CA GLU A 369 5.60 -5.81 32.35
C GLU A 369 5.84 -4.39 31.81
N LYS A 370 5.06 -3.41 32.27
CA LYS A 370 5.25 -2.02 31.85
C LYS A 370 6.62 -1.48 32.24
N ARG A 371 7.12 -1.82 33.44
CA ARG A 371 8.47 -1.46 33.88
C ARG A 371 9.51 -2.08 32.93
N ASP A 372 9.44 -3.38 32.70
CA ASP A 372 10.44 -4.11 31.90
C ASP A 372 10.47 -3.62 30.43
N HIS A 373 9.34 -3.13 29.92
CA HIS A 373 9.23 -2.53 28.57
C HIS A 373 9.24 -0.99 28.54
N SER A 374 9.60 -0.35 29.66
CA SER A 374 9.68 1.11 29.74
C SER A 374 10.99 1.64 29.14
N TYR A 375 10.99 2.89 28.69
CA TYR A 375 12.21 3.53 28.20
C TYR A 375 13.24 3.68 29.32
N GLU A 376 12.79 3.77 30.57
CA GLU A 376 13.63 3.83 31.76
C GLU A 376 14.47 2.55 31.94
N SER A 377 14.02 1.42 31.39
CA SER A 377 14.72 0.12 31.44
C SER A 377 15.79 -0.03 30.36
N VAL A 378 15.88 0.91 29.41
CA VAL A 378 16.87 0.88 28.34
C VAL A 378 18.08 1.71 28.75
N PRO A 379 19.31 1.14 28.78
CA PRO A 379 20.52 1.91 29.03
C PRO A 379 20.77 2.95 27.92
N ASP A 380 21.43 4.05 28.27
CA ASP A 380 21.86 5.03 27.28
C ASP A 380 22.99 4.51 26.37
N LYS A 381 23.44 5.34 25.42
CA LYS A 381 24.55 5.01 24.50
C LYS A 381 25.88 4.68 25.19
N ASP A 382 26.06 5.13 26.43
CA ASP A 382 27.24 4.86 27.26
C ASP A 382 27.03 3.64 28.19
N GLY A 383 25.89 2.96 28.07
CA GLY A 383 25.50 1.82 28.91
C GLY A 383 25.05 2.20 30.32
N LYS A 384 24.75 3.47 30.59
CA LYS A 384 24.29 3.93 31.91
C LYS A 384 22.79 3.76 32.05
N SER A 385 22.36 3.35 33.24
CA SER A 385 20.94 3.22 33.58
C SER A 385 20.26 4.58 33.70
N HIS A 386 18.98 4.63 33.34
CA HIS A 386 18.17 5.84 33.44
C HIS A 386 18.10 6.36 34.91
N PRO A 387 18.18 7.68 35.19
CA PRO A 387 18.21 8.21 36.56
C PRO A 387 17.02 7.80 37.44
N LEU A 388 15.85 7.53 36.86
CA LEU A 388 14.67 7.05 37.59
C LEU A 388 14.78 5.59 38.06
N THR A 389 15.67 4.79 37.48
CA THR A 389 15.91 3.40 37.93
C THR A 389 16.83 3.33 39.14
N MET A 390 17.45 4.45 39.54
CA MET A 390 18.24 4.51 40.76
C MET A 390 17.33 4.34 41.98
N LYS A 391 17.77 3.56 42.97
CA LYS A 391 16.99 3.23 44.17
C LYS A 391 16.40 4.44 44.92
N ILE A 392 17.06 5.60 44.84
CA ILE A 392 16.58 6.86 45.47
C ILE A 392 15.35 7.47 44.78
N ASN A 393 15.05 7.05 43.54
CA ASN A 393 13.93 7.53 42.72
C ASN A 393 12.89 6.43 42.45
N GLU A 394 12.98 5.30 43.14
CA GLU A 394 12.13 4.13 42.90
C GLU A 394 10.64 4.46 43.09
N ASP A 395 10.31 5.27 44.11
CA ASP A 395 8.97 5.80 44.35
C ASP A 395 8.44 6.64 43.18
N LYS A 396 9.29 7.49 42.59
CA LYS A 396 8.95 8.32 41.42
C LYS A 396 8.75 7.49 40.17
N LEU A 397 9.59 6.46 39.96
CA LEU A 397 9.45 5.53 38.85
C LEU A 397 8.10 4.82 38.94
N TRP A 398 7.78 4.23 40.09
CA TRP A 398 6.50 3.55 40.29
C TRP A 398 5.31 4.50 40.16
N GLY A 399 5.39 5.71 40.72
CA GLY A 399 4.33 6.72 40.55
C GLY A 399 4.10 7.10 39.09
N SER A 400 5.18 7.23 38.29
CA SER A 400 5.08 7.50 36.85
C SER A 400 4.46 6.33 36.10
N LEU A 401 4.91 5.10 36.37
CA LEU A 401 4.40 3.89 35.71
C LEU A 401 2.91 3.66 35.99
N VAL A 402 2.47 3.82 37.25
CA VAL A 402 1.05 3.72 37.63
C VAL A 402 0.22 4.73 36.84
N THR A 403 0.68 5.99 36.79
CA THR A 403 -0.02 7.03 36.03
C THR A 403 -0.09 6.69 34.54
N ARG A 404 1.00 6.17 33.97
CA ARG A 404 1.09 5.80 32.55
C ARG A 404 0.19 4.60 32.22
N VAL A 405 0.22 3.53 33.03
CA VAL A 405 -0.66 2.36 32.84
C VAL A 405 -2.13 2.77 32.90
N ALA A 406 -2.52 3.56 33.89
CA ALA A 406 -3.89 4.04 34.00
C ALA A 406 -4.28 4.93 32.80
N ALA A 407 -3.47 5.96 32.49
CA ALA A 407 -3.74 6.88 31.40
C ALA A 407 -3.80 6.18 30.04
N ASP A 408 -2.83 5.32 29.73
CA ASP A 408 -2.78 4.56 28.47
C ASP A 408 -4.03 3.67 28.31
N SER A 409 -4.48 3.02 29.38
CA SER A 409 -5.63 2.12 29.35
C SER A 409 -6.93 2.86 29.03
N TYR A 410 -7.20 3.95 29.76
CA TYR A 410 -8.39 4.78 29.52
C TYR A 410 -8.33 5.49 28.16
N TRP A 411 -7.17 6.01 27.76
CA TRP A 411 -6.98 6.63 26.45
C TRP A 411 -7.27 5.65 25.32
N LYS A 412 -6.75 4.41 25.40
CA LYS A 412 -7.03 3.35 24.42
C LYS A 412 -8.52 3.03 24.34
N LEU A 413 -9.20 2.90 25.48
CA LEU A 413 -10.64 2.62 25.51
C LEU A 413 -11.43 3.74 24.83
N GLU A 414 -11.18 5.01 25.18
CA GLU A 414 -11.89 6.15 24.58
C GLU A 414 -11.68 6.24 23.06
N ASN A 415 -10.45 6.01 22.59
CA ASN A 415 -10.15 5.98 21.15
C ASN A 415 -10.88 4.82 20.45
N MET A 416 -10.89 3.62 21.04
CA MET A 416 -11.61 2.48 20.47
C MET A 416 -13.12 2.70 20.47
N ALA A 417 -13.69 3.29 21.53
CA ALA A 417 -15.10 3.63 21.60
C ALA A 417 -15.48 4.66 20.52
N LEU A 418 -14.63 5.67 20.30
CA LEU A 418 -14.80 6.63 19.23
C LEU A 418 -14.77 5.96 17.85
N LEU A 419 -13.76 5.14 17.57
CA LEU A 419 -13.62 4.39 16.32
C LEU A 419 -14.82 3.46 16.07
N HIS A 420 -15.24 2.71 17.09
CA HIS A 420 -16.42 1.84 17.02
C HIS A 420 -17.67 2.64 16.66
N ARG A 421 -17.93 3.77 17.32
CA ARG A 421 -19.07 4.65 16.99
C ARG A 421 -19.03 5.14 15.55
N LYS A 422 -17.87 5.59 15.07
CA LYS A 422 -17.73 6.04 13.68
C LYS A 422 -17.90 4.88 12.69
N ALA A 423 -17.34 3.70 12.97
CA ALA A 423 -17.48 2.50 12.15
C ALA A 423 -18.95 2.05 12.05
N ARG A 424 -19.70 2.08 13.17
CA ARG A 424 -21.14 1.81 13.15
C ARG A 424 -21.91 2.82 12.31
N ASN A 425 -21.60 4.12 12.47
CA ASN A 425 -22.25 5.15 11.66
C ASN A 425 -21.98 4.93 10.16
N LEU A 426 -20.72 4.62 9.81
CA LEU A 426 -20.36 4.25 8.44
C LEU A 426 -21.10 3.02 7.95
N SER A 427 -21.21 1.95 8.75
CA SER A 427 -21.98 0.76 8.39
C SER A 427 -23.45 1.10 8.09
N VAL A 428 -24.08 1.93 8.91
CA VAL A 428 -25.48 2.37 8.69
C VAL A 428 -25.59 3.15 7.38
N LEU A 429 -24.69 4.10 7.13
CA LEU A 429 -24.69 4.90 5.90
C LEU A 429 -24.39 4.05 4.66
N HIS A 430 -23.43 3.12 4.76
CA HIS A 430 -23.12 2.16 3.70
C HIS A 430 -24.34 1.33 3.36
N ASN A 431 -25.01 0.74 4.35
CA ASN A 431 -26.22 -0.06 4.12
C ASN A 431 -27.38 0.76 3.54
N LYS A 432 -27.49 2.05 3.91
CA LYS A 432 -28.48 2.98 3.35
C LYS A 432 -28.23 3.32 1.89
N TYR A 433 -26.96 3.42 1.48
CA TYR A 433 -26.56 3.95 0.16
C TYR A 433 -25.92 2.94 -0.78
N LYS A 434 -25.71 1.69 -0.37
CA LYS A 434 -25.00 0.65 -1.14
C LYS A 434 -25.48 0.51 -2.60
N ASP A 435 -26.79 0.65 -2.83
CA ASP A 435 -27.39 0.49 -4.17
C ASP A 435 -27.26 1.77 -5.04
N GLN A 436 -26.83 2.88 -4.44
CA GLN A 436 -26.66 4.19 -5.08
C GLN A 436 -25.18 4.53 -5.32
N VAL A 437 -24.25 3.87 -4.60
CA VAL A 437 -22.82 4.10 -4.75
C VAL A 437 -22.34 3.54 -6.08
N LYS A 438 -21.67 4.38 -6.87
CA LYS A 438 -20.99 3.98 -8.10
C LYS A 438 -19.50 4.29 -7.99
N PRO A 439 -18.60 3.42 -8.50
CA PRO A 439 -17.15 3.67 -8.47
C PRO A 439 -16.70 4.93 -9.25
N THR A 440 -17.57 5.49 -10.09
CA THR A 440 -17.26 6.61 -10.99
C THR A 440 -17.86 7.95 -10.53
N GLU A 441 -18.57 7.95 -9.41
CA GLU A 441 -19.30 9.12 -8.92
C GLU A 441 -18.85 9.44 -7.49
N GLU A 442 -18.96 10.71 -7.09
CA GLU A 442 -18.71 11.11 -5.72
C GLU A 442 -19.66 10.39 -4.76
N LEU A 443 -19.16 10.07 -3.57
CA LEU A 443 -20.01 9.56 -2.50
C LEU A 443 -21.01 10.64 -2.07
N LEU A 444 -22.23 10.19 -1.73
CA LEU A 444 -23.27 11.07 -1.20
C LEU A 444 -22.77 11.83 0.02
N GLY A 445 -23.11 13.12 0.12
CA GLY A 445 -22.45 14.08 1.02
C GLY A 445 -22.32 13.60 2.48
N GLU A 446 -23.39 13.07 3.09
CA GLU A 446 -23.31 12.57 4.47
C GLU A 446 -22.41 11.34 4.62
N TYR A 447 -22.36 10.48 3.60
CA TYR A 447 -21.50 9.30 3.60
C TYR A 447 -20.03 9.67 3.35
N ARG A 448 -19.77 10.59 2.41
CA ARG A 448 -18.43 11.16 2.17
C ARG A 448 -17.86 11.81 3.42
N VAL A 449 -18.64 12.66 4.08
CA VAL A 449 -18.22 13.34 5.32
C VAL A 449 -17.94 12.34 6.43
N ALA A 450 -18.80 11.33 6.61
CA ALA A 450 -18.57 10.29 7.60
C ALA A 450 -17.29 9.49 7.32
N LEU A 451 -16.96 9.22 6.05
CA LEU A 451 -15.76 8.49 5.66
C LEU A 451 -14.50 9.32 5.88
N ASN A 452 -14.50 10.60 5.49
CA ASN A 452 -13.37 11.50 5.65
C ASN A 452 -13.09 11.87 7.12
N THR A 453 -14.09 11.70 7.98
CA THR A 453 -13.94 11.95 9.42
C THR A 453 -13.75 10.69 10.23
N PHE A 454 -13.74 9.50 9.61
CA PHE A 454 -13.41 8.24 10.27
C PHE A 454 -11.96 8.28 10.74
#